data_AF-A0A6B1KNL4-F1
#
_entry.id   AF-A0A6B1KNL4-F1
#
_cell.length_a   1.000
_cell.length_b   1.000
_cell.length_c   1.000
_cell.angle_alpha   90.00
_cell.angle_beta   90.00
_cell.angle_gamma   90.00
#
_symmetry.space_group_name_H-M   'P 1'
#
loop_
_entity.id
_entity.type
_entity.pdbx_description
1 polymer ?
#
loop_
_entity_poly.entity_id
_entity_poly.type
_entity_poly.pdbx_seq_one_letter_code
_entity_poly.pdbx_strand_id
1 'polypeptide(L)'
;MNRSSKTAAVAGTVVAGVLAFPGPPAAALGGELWGTATIAPGREGILDIAGSAAAAPGATVTLTAPRGTRVTATPLDAPGYLGRVAADGRSGTYTVTGAAAQSWQGRTFPFVLAVPADAVPGTRLRDCVLRITDADGVRQAAGRCAVTVGLAGPTLTRPLSGVPLDVRPQIAGTAHPGARVTVRDKDDREACATTAAADGTWTCTPRPALPAGANRLQAVATLNGVSAVSEQIDISVADTGARQ
;
A
#
# COMPACT_ATOMS: atom_id res chain seq x y z
N MET A 1 -33.22 1.47 48.59
CA MET A 1 -31.96 0.97 47.98
C MET A 1 -32.05 1.20 46.47
N ASN A 2 -31.72 2.43 46.03
CA ASN A 2 -31.75 2.79 44.61
C ASN A 2 -30.40 2.46 43.97
N ARG A 3 -30.39 1.50 43.03
CA ARG A 3 -29.19 1.17 42.25
C ARG A 3 -29.04 2.14 41.08
N SER A 4 -27.89 2.81 41.09
CA SER A 4 -27.31 3.62 40.05
C SER A 4 -26.96 2.77 38.82
N SER A 5 -27.35 3.20 37.62
CA SER A 5 -26.77 2.72 36.37
C SER A 5 -26.17 3.91 35.62
N LYS A 6 -24.83 3.98 35.65
CA LYS A 6 -24.02 4.90 34.86
C LYS A 6 -23.98 4.38 33.42
N THR A 7 -24.44 5.18 32.46
CA THR A 7 -24.22 4.95 31.03
C THR A 7 -22.81 5.40 30.67
N ALA A 8 -21.92 4.43 30.41
CA ALA A 8 -20.59 4.68 29.87
C ALA A 8 -20.69 4.84 28.35
N ALA A 9 -20.23 5.99 27.83
CA ALA A 9 -20.05 6.23 26.41
C ALA A 9 -18.87 5.41 25.89
N VAL A 10 -19.12 4.53 24.92
CA VAL A 10 -18.06 3.82 24.19
C VAL A 10 -17.64 4.71 23.02
N ALA A 11 -16.49 5.36 23.16
CA ALA A 11 -15.81 6.02 22.05
C ALA A 11 -15.18 4.92 21.17
N GLY A 12 -15.84 4.59 20.06
CA GLY A 12 -15.29 3.70 19.05
C GLY A 12 -14.33 4.46 18.15
N THR A 13 -13.03 4.26 18.34
CA THR A 13 -12.00 4.66 17.37
C THR A 13 -12.10 3.76 16.15
N VAL A 14 -12.53 4.32 15.02
CA VAL A 14 -12.44 3.65 13.70
C VAL A 14 -10.98 3.76 13.26
N VAL A 15 -10.25 2.65 13.33
CA VAL A 15 -8.94 2.52 12.69
C VAL A 15 -9.20 2.45 11.19
N ALA A 16 -8.78 3.46 10.44
CA ALA A 16 -8.76 3.44 8.99
C ALA A 16 -7.81 2.32 8.52
N GLY A 17 -8.38 1.15 8.25
CA GLY A 17 -7.68 0.03 7.66
C GLY A 17 -7.35 0.36 6.22
N VAL A 18 -6.10 0.74 5.97
CA VAL A 18 -5.55 0.78 4.60
C VAL A 18 -5.71 -0.62 4.02
N LEU A 19 -6.66 -0.78 3.10
CA LEU A 19 -6.77 -1.98 2.27
C LEU A 19 -5.57 -1.98 1.32
N ALA A 20 -4.46 -2.53 1.78
CA ALA A 20 -3.43 -3.04 0.89
C ALA A 20 -4.12 -4.15 0.08
N PHE A 21 -4.43 -3.87 -1.19
CA PHE A 21 -4.84 -4.92 -2.10
C PHE A 21 -3.73 -5.99 -2.07
N PRO A 22 -4.03 -7.24 -1.69
CA PRO A 22 -3.06 -8.30 -1.84
C PRO A 22 -2.76 -8.38 -3.33
N GLY A 23 -1.51 -8.09 -3.70
CA GLY A 23 -1.03 -8.42 -5.04
C GLY A 23 -1.29 -9.91 -5.30
N PRO A 24 -1.35 -10.34 -6.57
CA PRO A 24 -1.45 -11.76 -6.88
C PRO A 24 -0.37 -12.51 -6.08
N PRO A 25 -0.68 -13.68 -5.49
CA PRO A 25 0.32 -14.46 -4.79
C PRO A 25 1.51 -14.64 -5.74
N ALA A 26 2.73 -14.48 -5.23
CA ALA A 26 3.94 -14.70 -5.99
C ALA A 26 3.95 -16.14 -6.50
N ALA A 27 3.34 -16.36 -7.66
CA ALA A 27 3.37 -17.64 -8.35
C ALA A 27 4.79 -17.76 -8.90
N ALA A 28 5.50 -18.79 -8.46
CA ALA A 28 6.84 -19.11 -8.94
C ALA A 28 6.77 -19.35 -10.46
N LEU A 29 7.14 -18.35 -11.26
CA LEU A 29 7.39 -18.54 -12.69
C LEU A 29 8.67 -19.38 -12.80
N GLY A 30 8.55 -20.66 -13.17
CA GLY A 30 9.68 -21.48 -13.60
C GLY A 30 10.71 -21.87 -12.54
N GLY A 31 10.39 -21.82 -11.25
CA GLY A 31 11.30 -22.24 -10.18
C GLY A 31 12.39 -21.22 -9.82
N GLU A 32 12.38 -20.03 -10.40
CA GLU A 32 13.30 -18.92 -10.08
C GLU A 32 12.76 -18.07 -8.91
N LEU A 33 13.66 -17.55 -8.06
CA LEU A 33 13.27 -16.69 -6.95
C LEU A 33 12.73 -15.36 -7.48
N TRP A 34 11.50 -15.04 -7.09
CA TRP A 34 10.82 -13.87 -7.59
C TRP A 34 9.93 -13.25 -6.51
N GLY A 35 9.80 -11.93 -6.59
CA GLY A 35 8.81 -11.17 -5.82
C GLY A 35 8.55 -9.81 -6.46
N THR A 36 7.35 -9.29 -6.24
CA THR A 36 6.97 -7.95 -6.67
C THR A 36 6.38 -7.16 -5.52
N ALA A 37 6.64 -5.87 -5.48
CA ALA A 37 5.97 -4.97 -4.55
C ALA A 37 5.75 -3.60 -5.19
N THR A 38 4.66 -2.94 -4.78
CA THR A 38 4.44 -1.51 -5.05
C THR A 38 4.34 -0.80 -3.71
N ILE A 39 5.25 0.14 -3.43
CA ILE A 39 5.38 0.77 -2.12
C ILE A 39 5.41 2.29 -2.31
N ALA A 40 4.49 2.99 -1.65
CA ALA A 40 4.41 4.45 -1.76
C ALA A 40 5.66 5.14 -1.19
N PRO A 41 6.01 6.35 -1.68
CA PRO A 41 7.11 7.13 -1.11
C PRO A 41 6.92 7.37 0.39
N GLY A 42 8.01 7.26 1.16
CA GLY A 42 8.01 7.52 2.60
C GLY A 42 7.26 6.48 3.43
N ARG A 43 7.00 5.31 2.85
CA ARG A 43 6.32 4.19 3.50
C ARG A 43 7.17 2.94 3.46
N GLU A 44 6.83 2.03 4.35
CA GLU A 44 7.27 0.65 4.32
C GLU A 44 6.24 -0.21 3.60
N GLY A 45 6.70 -1.27 2.95
CA GLY A 45 5.85 -2.27 2.34
C GLY A 45 6.51 -3.65 2.32
N ILE A 46 5.68 -4.68 2.25
CA ILE A 46 6.15 -6.07 2.25
C ILE A 46 6.45 -6.50 0.80
N LEU A 47 7.62 -7.08 0.62
CA LEU A 47 8.03 -7.82 -0.56
C LEU A 47 8.04 -9.30 -0.23
N ASP A 48 7.09 -10.02 -0.79
CA ASP A 48 6.96 -11.46 -0.64
C ASP A 48 7.80 -12.18 -1.69
N ILE A 49 8.73 -13.02 -1.22
CA ILE A 49 9.58 -13.85 -2.09
C ILE A 49 9.09 -15.28 -2.05
N ALA A 50 8.70 -15.82 -3.20
CA ALA A 50 8.37 -17.23 -3.33
C ALA A 50 9.64 -18.08 -3.40
N GLY A 51 9.71 -19.16 -2.62
CA GLY A 51 10.78 -20.14 -2.64
C GLY A 51 10.34 -21.47 -3.27
N SER A 52 11.23 -22.11 -4.04
CA SER A 52 10.99 -23.40 -4.73
C SER A 52 11.98 -24.52 -4.34
N ALA A 53 13.07 -24.21 -3.63
CA ALA A 53 14.17 -25.13 -3.38
C ALA A 53 14.18 -25.71 -1.96
N ALA A 54 14.32 -27.02 -1.79
CA ALA A 54 14.56 -27.64 -0.50
C ALA A 54 15.91 -27.16 0.07
N ALA A 55 15.95 -26.79 1.36
CA ALA A 55 17.16 -26.27 1.97
C ALA A 55 17.46 -26.95 3.31
N ALA A 56 18.72 -27.34 3.49
CA ALA A 56 19.24 -27.92 4.71
C ALA A 56 19.41 -26.85 5.82
N PRO A 57 19.50 -27.24 7.10
CA PRO A 57 19.92 -26.33 8.17
C PRO A 57 21.20 -25.59 7.82
N GLY A 58 21.24 -24.29 8.11
CA GLY A 58 22.34 -23.38 7.74
C GLY A 58 22.16 -22.67 6.40
N ALA A 59 21.28 -23.17 5.50
CA ALA A 59 20.98 -22.48 4.26
C ALA A 59 20.35 -21.11 4.50
N THR A 60 20.59 -20.16 3.58
CA THR A 60 20.09 -18.79 3.70
C THR A 60 19.34 -18.30 2.46
N VAL A 61 18.25 -17.56 2.66
CA VAL A 61 17.67 -16.65 1.65
C VAL A 61 18.18 -15.26 1.96
N THR A 62 18.80 -14.60 0.98
CA THR A 62 19.18 -13.20 1.12
C THR A 62 18.51 -12.34 0.06
N LEU A 63 17.84 -11.28 0.51
CA LEU A 63 17.39 -10.17 -0.31
C LEU A 63 18.42 -9.04 -0.19
N THR A 64 18.90 -8.54 -1.32
CA THR A 64 19.56 -7.24 -1.41
C THR A 64 18.55 -6.21 -1.90
N ALA A 65 18.32 -5.17 -1.09
CA ALA A 65 17.36 -4.13 -1.38
C ALA A 65 17.71 -3.38 -2.68
N PRO A 66 16.69 -3.02 -3.49
CA PRO A 66 16.88 -2.11 -4.62
C PRO A 66 17.65 -0.84 -4.24
N ARG A 67 18.29 -0.19 -5.22
CA ARG A 67 18.94 1.10 -4.98
C ARG A 67 17.92 2.12 -4.46
N GLY A 68 18.32 2.85 -3.41
CA GLY A 68 17.52 3.88 -2.78
C GLY A 68 16.58 3.38 -1.69
N THR A 69 16.37 2.07 -1.55
CA THR A 69 15.55 1.50 -0.46
C THR A 69 16.39 0.83 0.60
N ARG A 70 15.75 0.46 1.71
CA ARG A 70 16.37 -0.32 2.79
C ARG A 70 15.46 -1.45 3.21
N VAL A 71 16.03 -2.59 3.55
CA VAL A 71 15.34 -3.61 4.35
C VAL A 71 15.28 -3.12 5.79
N THR A 72 14.09 -3.15 6.38
CA THR A 72 13.88 -2.73 7.77
C THR A 72 13.43 -3.86 8.67
N ALA A 73 12.82 -4.91 8.12
CA ALA A 73 12.46 -6.10 8.88
C ALA A 73 12.40 -7.38 8.03
N THR A 74 12.51 -8.50 8.74
CA THR A 74 12.31 -9.87 8.25
C THR A 74 11.25 -10.55 9.14
N PRO A 75 9.95 -10.29 8.90
CA PRO A 75 8.88 -10.58 9.86
C PRO A 75 8.35 -12.02 9.84
N LEU A 76 8.99 -12.96 9.12
CA LEU A 76 8.52 -14.34 9.10
C LEU A 76 8.56 -14.95 10.51
N ASP A 77 7.37 -15.16 11.07
CA ASP A 77 7.19 -15.89 12.33
C ASP A 77 6.88 -17.35 12.03
N ALA A 78 7.94 -18.15 11.87
CA ALA A 78 7.84 -19.58 11.61
C ALA A 78 8.97 -20.36 12.30
N PRO A 79 8.65 -21.51 12.95
CA PRO A 79 9.67 -22.31 13.60
C PRO A 79 10.69 -22.83 12.58
N GLY A 80 11.97 -22.86 12.99
CA GLY A 80 13.07 -23.33 12.14
C GLY A 80 13.63 -22.26 11.18
N TYR A 81 13.19 -21.02 11.29
CA TYR A 81 13.71 -19.89 10.52
C TYR A 81 14.15 -18.75 11.45
N LEU A 82 15.22 -18.06 11.09
CA LEU A 82 15.69 -16.85 11.78
C LEU A 82 15.92 -15.74 10.76
N GLY A 83 15.15 -14.66 10.90
CA GLY A 83 15.32 -13.44 10.11
C GLY A 83 16.35 -12.49 10.72
N ARG A 84 17.18 -11.85 9.89
CA ARG A 84 18.09 -10.76 10.27
C ARG A 84 18.12 -9.68 9.20
N VAL A 85 18.34 -8.44 9.63
CA VAL A 85 18.59 -7.29 8.75
C VAL A 85 20.03 -6.83 8.96
N ALA A 86 20.76 -6.58 7.87
CA ALA A 86 22.09 -6.03 7.92
C ALA A 86 22.06 -4.61 8.54
N ALA A 87 23.11 -4.23 9.27
CA ALA A 87 23.15 -2.95 9.98
C ALA A 87 23.02 -1.73 9.06
N ASP A 88 23.42 -1.86 7.79
CA ASP A 88 23.30 -0.82 6.76
C ASP A 88 21.90 -0.79 6.09
N GLY A 89 21.03 -1.76 6.42
CA GLY A 89 19.73 -1.97 5.81
C GLY A 89 19.80 -2.36 4.33
N ARG A 90 20.97 -2.72 3.78
CA ARG A 90 21.09 -3.11 2.36
C ARG A 90 20.60 -4.51 2.09
N SER A 91 20.61 -5.38 3.10
CA SER A 91 20.14 -6.73 2.95
C SER A 91 19.34 -7.23 4.15
N GLY A 92 18.48 -8.19 3.87
CA GLY A 92 17.81 -9.01 4.86
C GLY A 92 18.05 -10.47 4.53
N THR A 93 18.14 -11.30 5.56
CA THR A 93 18.42 -12.72 5.41
C THR A 93 17.48 -13.55 6.28
N TYR A 94 17.01 -14.67 5.72
CA TYR A 94 16.41 -15.76 6.48
C TYR A 94 17.37 -16.95 6.52
N THR A 95 17.73 -17.41 7.71
CA THR A 95 18.56 -18.60 7.90
C THR A 95 17.70 -19.76 8.40
N VAL A 96 17.90 -20.94 7.83
CA VAL A 96 17.27 -22.18 8.31
C VAL A 96 17.99 -22.65 9.57
N THR A 97 17.28 -22.75 10.69
CA THR A 97 17.85 -23.10 11.99
C THR A 97 17.52 -24.52 12.46
N GLY A 98 16.54 -25.20 11.85
CA GLY A 98 16.13 -26.53 12.32
C GLY A 98 15.43 -27.41 11.28
N ALA A 99 15.28 -28.69 11.62
CA ALA A 99 14.72 -29.72 10.72
C ALA A 99 13.24 -29.47 10.34
N ALA A 100 12.45 -28.75 11.14
CA ALA A 100 11.07 -28.41 10.80
C ALA A 100 10.93 -27.49 9.55
N ALA A 101 12.04 -26.89 9.10
CA ALA A 101 12.09 -26.02 7.93
C ALA A 101 12.34 -26.76 6.60
N GLN A 102 12.29 -28.11 6.59
CA GLN A 102 12.68 -28.96 5.47
C GLN A 102 11.90 -28.73 4.15
N SER A 103 10.74 -28.06 4.16
CA SER A 103 10.04 -27.67 2.93
C SER A 103 9.89 -26.16 2.78
N TRP A 104 10.74 -25.58 1.95
CA TRP A 104 10.54 -24.23 1.42
C TRP A 104 9.49 -24.21 0.30
N GLN A 105 9.12 -25.37 -0.25
CA GLN A 105 8.16 -25.49 -1.34
C GLN A 105 6.81 -24.88 -0.94
N GLY A 106 6.40 -23.86 -1.68
CA GLY A 106 5.14 -23.14 -1.44
C GLY A 106 5.18 -22.17 -0.26
N ARG A 107 6.36 -21.89 0.31
CA ARG A 107 6.53 -20.89 1.36
C ARG A 107 6.94 -19.54 0.78
N THR A 108 6.43 -18.50 1.43
CA THR A 108 6.76 -17.11 1.15
C THR A 108 7.65 -16.54 2.24
N PHE A 109 8.69 -15.82 1.83
CA PHE A 109 9.61 -15.11 2.71
C PHE A 109 9.37 -13.61 2.60
N PRO A 110 8.62 -12.99 3.55
CA PRO A 110 8.32 -11.58 3.52
C PRO A 110 9.57 -10.75 3.88
N PHE A 111 9.83 -9.65 3.17
CA PHE A 111 10.82 -8.65 3.59
C PHE A 111 10.14 -7.28 3.66
N VAL A 112 10.36 -6.53 4.73
CA VAL A 112 9.86 -5.15 4.81
C VAL A 112 10.89 -4.22 4.19
N LEU A 113 10.47 -3.48 3.18
CA LEU A 113 11.28 -2.48 2.48
C LEU A 113 10.75 -1.08 2.77
N ALA A 114 11.65 -0.18 3.19
CA ALA A 114 11.39 1.25 3.28
C ALA A 114 11.76 1.94 1.96
N VAL A 115 10.79 2.66 1.38
CA VAL A 115 10.99 3.54 0.21
C VAL A 115 11.12 4.99 0.71
N PRO A 116 12.11 5.75 0.24
CA PRO A 116 12.33 7.10 0.74
C PRO A 116 11.22 8.06 0.27
N ALA A 117 11.01 9.14 1.02
CA ALA A 117 9.89 10.07 0.80
C ALA A 117 10.00 10.88 -0.50
N ASP A 118 11.22 11.07 -1.00
CA ASP A 118 11.54 11.75 -2.25
C ASP A 118 11.52 10.81 -3.46
N ALA A 119 11.20 9.53 -3.28
CA ALA A 119 11.08 8.57 -4.37
C ALA A 119 9.98 9.02 -5.35
N VAL A 120 10.32 9.04 -6.64
CA VAL A 120 9.38 9.47 -7.69
C VAL A 120 8.36 8.36 -7.98
N PRO A 121 7.05 8.61 -7.86
CA PRO A 121 6.01 7.64 -8.19
C PRO A 121 6.14 7.08 -9.61
N GLY A 122 5.83 5.78 -9.76
CA GLY A 122 5.93 5.04 -11.03
C GLY A 122 7.34 4.54 -11.36
N THR A 123 8.36 4.93 -10.58
CA THR A 123 9.74 4.50 -10.81
C THR A 123 9.90 3.01 -10.52
N ARG A 124 10.41 2.25 -11.50
CA ARG A 124 10.85 0.86 -11.29
C ARG A 124 12.25 0.83 -10.71
N LEU A 125 12.36 0.38 -9.46
CA LEU A 125 13.63 0.32 -8.74
C LEU A 125 14.51 -0.82 -9.27
N ARG A 126 15.81 -0.58 -9.31
CA ARG A 126 16.81 -1.47 -9.93
C ARG A 126 17.69 -2.13 -8.88
N ASP A 127 18.45 -3.12 -9.33
CA ASP A 127 19.47 -3.84 -8.54
C ASP A 127 18.93 -4.61 -7.34
N CYS A 128 17.67 -5.05 -7.42
CA CYS A 128 17.16 -6.03 -6.49
C CYS A 128 17.70 -7.42 -6.83
N VAL A 129 18.35 -8.05 -5.86
CA VAL A 129 18.97 -9.37 -6.03
C VAL A 129 18.48 -10.31 -4.94
N LEU A 130 18.08 -11.51 -5.37
CA LEU A 130 17.72 -12.62 -4.50
C LEU A 130 18.77 -13.72 -4.64
N ARG A 131 19.20 -14.29 -3.51
CA ARG A 131 20.17 -15.39 -3.50
C ARG A 131 19.77 -16.44 -2.48
N ILE A 132 19.99 -17.69 -2.84
CA ILE A 132 20.03 -18.81 -1.89
C ILE A 132 21.46 -19.33 -1.81
N THR A 133 21.93 -19.54 -0.59
CA THR A 133 23.15 -20.30 -0.32
C THR A 133 22.86 -21.50 0.56
N ASP A 134 23.68 -22.55 0.43
CA ASP A 134 23.72 -23.60 1.44
C ASP A 134 24.45 -23.14 2.71
N ALA A 135 24.67 -24.10 3.63
CA ALA A 135 25.35 -23.86 4.91
C ALA A 135 26.82 -23.46 4.75
N ASP A 136 27.47 -23.87 3.65
CA ASP A 136 28.86 -23.54 3.34
C ASP A 136 28.97 -22.20 2.57
N GLY A 137 27.84 -21.54 2.31
CA GLY A 137 27.77 -20.27 1.58
C GLY A 137 27.83 -20.42 0.07
N VAL A 138 27.79 -21.64 -0.47
CA VAL A 138 27.80 -21.90 -1.91
C VAL A 138 26.45 -21.51 -2.49
N ARG A 139 26.46 -20.75 -3.59
CA ARG A 139 25.24 -20.25 -4.23
C ARG A 139 24.49 -21.40 -4.90
N GLN A 140 23.27 -21.67 -4.43
CA GLN A 140 22.40 -22.70 -4.97
C GLN A 140 21.38 -22.12 -5.97
N ALA A 141 20.87 -20.91 -5.70
CA ALA A 141 19.96 -20.23 -6.60
C ALA A 141 20.15 -18.72 -6.58
N ALA A 142 19.69 -18.06 -7.63
CA ALA A 142 19.60 -16.62 -7.73
C ALA A 142 18.28 -16.24 -8.38
N GLY A 143 17.86 -15.00 -8.16
CA GLY A 143 16.69 -14.43 -8.81
C GLY A 143 16.65 -12.93 -8.66
N ARG A 144 15.53 -12.34 -9.04
CA ARG A 144 15.33 -10.88 -9.05
C ARG A 144 13.99 -10.55 -8.41
N CYS A 145 13.88 -9.33 -7.91
CA CYS A 145 12.59 -8.78 -7.55
C CYS A 145 12.30 -7.51 -8.36
N ALA A 146 11.02 -7.18 -8.50
CA ALA A 146 10.59 -5.93 -9.11
C ALA A 146 9.83 -5.09 -8.09
N VAL A 147 10.45 -4.01 -7.63
CA VAL A 147 9.81 -3.02 -6.76
C VAL A 147 9.50 -1.77 -7.56
N THR A 148 8.25 -1.33 -7.51
CA THR A 148 7.81 -0.08 -8.12
C THR A 148 7.45 0.92 -7.04
N VAL A 149 7.86 2.17 -7.19
CA VAL A 149 7.42 3.25 -6.30
C VAL A 149 5.95 3.52 -6.60
N GLY A 150 5.10 3.31 -5.60
CA GLY A 150 3.67 3.55 -5.67
C GLY A 150 3.31 5.03 -5.61
N LEU A 151 2.04 5.30 -5.31
CA LEU A 151 1.53 6.64 -5.08
C LEU A 151 0.89 6.68 -3.70
N ALA A 152 1.11 7.75 -2.93
CA ALA A 152 0.34 7.97 -1.72
C ALA A 152 -1.11 8.32 -2.09
N GLY A 153 -2.08 7.75 -1.36
CA GLY A 153 -3.50 8.06 -1.56
C GLY A 153 -3.77 9.56 -1.43
N PRO A 154 -4.59 10.16 -2.31
CA PRO A 154 -5.05 11.53 -2.12
C PRO A 154 -5.94 11.62 -0.87
N THR A 155 -6.09 12.82 -0.33
CA THR A 155 -7.05 13.11 0.73
C THR A 155 -8.25 13.88 0.18
N LEU A 156 -9.40 13.75 0.83
CA LEU A 156 -10.56 14.58 0.63
C LEU A 156 -10.79 15.37 1.92
N THR A 157 -10.52 16.67 1.89
CA THR A 157 -10.66 17.56 3.06
C THR A 157 -11.95 18.37 3.02
N ARG A 158 -12.49 18.58 1.82
CA ARG A 158 -13.80 19.20 1.60
C ARG A 158 -14.53 18.47 0.48
N PRO A 159 -15.86 18.30 0.60
CA PRO A 159 -16.71 18.63 1.76
C PRO A 159 -16.41 17.74 2.99
N LEU A 160 -16.92 18.13 4.17
CA LEU A 160 -16.89 17.26 5.34
C LEU A 160 -17.99 16.18 5.20
N SER A 161 -17.70 14.98 5.72
CA SER A 161 -18.67 13.88 5.71
C SER A 161 -19.93 14.25 6.51
N GLY A 162 -21.10 13.87 5.99
CA GLY A 162 -22.40 14.07 6.64
C GLY A 162 -23.00 15.49 6.54
N VAL A 163 -22.35 16.40 5.81
CA VAL A 163 -22.86 17.77 5.63
C VAL A 163 -23.78 17.85 4.40
N PRO A 164 -24.95 18.53 4.48
CA PRO A 164 -25.77 18.86 3.32
C PRO A 164 -25.05 19.81 2.37
N LEU A 165 -25.08 19.52 1.08
CA LEU A 165 -24.36 20.27 0.04
C LEU A 165 -25.30 20.73 -1.07
N ASP A 166 -24.89 21.81 -1.74
CA ASP A 166 -25.41 22.16 -3.06
C ASP A 166 -25.05 21.05 -4.08
N VAL A 167 -25.68 21.04 -5.25
CA VAL A 167 -25.41 20.11 -6.36
C VAL A 167 -24.04 20.32 -6.99
N ARG A 168 -23.34 21.42 -6.67
CA ARG A 168 -21.98 21.77 -7.17
C ARG A 168 -21.07 22.29 -6.04
N PRO A 169 -20.75 21.48 -5.03
CA PRO A 169 -19.86 21.91 -3.95
C PRO A 169 -18.43 22.07 -4.46
N GLN A 170 -17.65 22.94 -3.81
CA GLN A 170 -16.21 22.95 -4.01
C GLN A 170 -15.60 21.75 -3.27
N ILE A 171 -14.93 20.87 -4.02
CA ILE A 171 -14.24 19.68 -3.52
C ILE A 171 -12.75 20.02 -3.43
N ALA A 172 -12.12 19.67 -2.33
CA ALA A 172 -10.71 20.00 -2.09
C ALA A 172 -9.99 18.91 -1.30
N GLY A 173 -8.67 18.85 -1.47
CA GLY A 173 -7.84 17.89 -0.79
C GLY A 173 -6.36 18.07 -1.06
N THR A 174 -5.60 17.04 -0.73
CA THR A 174 -4.18 16.92 -1.06
C THR A 174 -3.92 15.68 -1.90
N ALA A 175 -2.89 15.71 -2.73
CA ALA A 175 -2.37 14.57 -3.46
C ALA A 175 -0.87 14.77 -3.71
N HIS A 176 -0.20 13.77 -4.28
CA HIS A 176 1.19 13.96 -4.70
C HIS A 176 1.27 15.10 -5.72
N PRO A 177 2.23 16.04 -5.60
CA PRO A 177 2.36 17.17 -6.52
C PRO A 177 2.39 16.73 -7.99
N GLY A 178 1.61 17.41 -8.83
CA GLY A 178 1.49 17.09 -10.27
C GLY A 178 0.66 15.85 -10.60
N ALA A 179 0.13 15.12 -9.61
CA ALA A 179 -0.78 14.00 -9.88
C ALA A 179 -2.12 14.49 -10.45
N ARG A 180 -2.65 13.74 -11.42
CA ARG A 180 -4.02 13.95 -11.91
C ARG A 180 -4.98 13.39 -10.86
N VAL A 181 -5.86 14.23 -10.35
CA VAL A 181 -6.92 13.85 -9.40
C VAL A 181 -8.25 13.78 -10.12
N THR A 182 -8.96 12.68 -9.96
CA THR A 182 -10.32 12.46 -10.47
C THR A 182 -11.22 12.12 -9.29
N VAL A 183 -12.30 12.88 -9.11
CA VAL A 183 -13.30 12.63 -8.07
C VAL A 183 -14.49 11.90 -8.68
N ARG A 184 -14.89 10.80 -8.03
CA ARG A 184 -15.97 9.90 -8.43
C ARG A 184 -17.12 9.98 -7.43
N ASP A 185 -18.34 9.88 -7.93
CA ASP A 185 -19.56 9.83 -7.11
C ASP A 185 -19.90 8.39 -6.68
N LYS A 186 -21.05 8.19 -6.01
CA LYS A 186 -21.52 6.86 -5.58
C LYS A 186 -21.74 5.85 -6.71
N ASP A 187 -21.93 6.34 -7.95
CA ASP A 187 -22.19 5.53 -9.14
C ASP A 187 -20.90 5.36 -9.98
N ASP A 188 -19.74 5.67 -9.40
CA ASP A 188 -18.42 5.68 -10.05
C ASP A 188 -18.32 6.63 -11.28
N ARG A 189 -19.20 7.64 -11.35
CA ARG A 189 -19.16 8.65 -12.40
C ARG A 189 -18.22 9.77 -12.01
N GLU A 190 -17.50 10.29 -13.00
CA GLU A 190 -16.61 11.43 -12.78
C GLU A 190 -17.42 12.69 -12.44
N ALA A 191 -17.28 13.16 -11.21
CA ALA A 191 -17.85 14.43 -10.75
C ALA A 191 -16.99 15.60 -11.25
N CYS A 192 -15.69 15.53 -11.00
CA CYS A 192 -14.70 16.47 -11.53
C CYS A 192 -13.30 15.87 -11.58
N ALA A 193 -12.41 16.54 -12.30
CA ALA A 193 -11.00 16.20 -12.31
C ALA A 193 -10.15 17.47 -12.34
N THR A 194 -8.94 17.39 -11.78
CA THR A 194 -7.97 18.47 -11.70
C THR A 194 -6.55 17.90 -11.57
N THR A 195 -5.53 18.76 -11.51
CA THR A 195 -4.15 18.36 -11.22
C THR A 195 -3.72 19.00 -9.90
N ALA A 196 -3.05 18.23 -9.06
CA ALA A 196 -2.51 18.75 -7.81
C ALA A 196 -1.39 19.76 -8.07
N ALA A 197 -1.43 20.88 -7.36
CA ALA A 197 -0.43 21.93 -7.41
C ALA A 197 0.93 21.45 -6.85
N ALA A 198 1.95 22.28 -6.97
CA ALA A 198 3.30 21.97 -6.52
C ALA A 198 3.39 21.75 -5.00
N ASP A 199 2.51 22.38 -4.22
CA ASP A 199 2.36 22.18 -2.77
C ASP A 199 1.48 20.96 -2.41
N GLY A 200 1.00 20.22 -3.41
CA GLY A 200 0.15 19.04 -3.27
C GLY A 200 -1.34 19.38 -3.05
N THR A 201 -1.72 20.65 -2.98
CA THR A 201 -3.14 21.04 -2.84
C THR A 201 -3.89 20.90 -4.16
N TRP A 202 -5.18 20.62 -4.08
CA TRP A 202 -6.04 20.60 -5.26
C TRP A 202 -7.47 20.99 -4.90
N THR A 203 -8.17 21.57 -5.88
CA THR A 203 -9.59 21.89 -5.80
C THR A 203 -10.28 21.58 -7.12
N CYS A 204 -11.50 21.06 -7.09
CA CYS A 204 -12.35 20.97 -8.27
C CYS A 204 -13.83 21.17 -7.94
N THR A 205 -14.59 21.62 -8.92
CA THR A 205 -16.04 21.80 -8.83
C THR A 205 -16.71 20.84 -9.82
N PRO A 206 -17.75 20.09 -9.39
CA PRO A 206 -18.45 19.18 -10.28
C PRO A 206 -19.03 19.85 -11.53
N ARG A 207 -18.79 19.24 -12.70
CA ARG A 207 -19.34 19.71 -13.99
C ARG A 207 -20.69 19.06 -14.33
N PRO A 208 -20.89 17.74 -14.17
CA PRO A 208 -22.21 17.23 -13.90
C PRO A 208 -22.64 17.71 -12.52
N ALA A 209 -23.90 18.13 -12.37
CA ALA A 209 -24.48 18.31 -11.05
C ALA A 209 -24.46 16.95 -10.32
N LEU A 210 -24.10 16.95 -9.05
CA LEU A 210 -24.19 15.75 -8.24
C LEU A 210 -25.65 15.32 -8.11
N PRO A 211 -25.96 14.01 -8.19
CA PRO A 211 -27.30 13.50 -7.88
C PRO A 211 -27.79 13.95 -6.52
N ALA A 212 -29.05 14.39 -6.46
CA ALA A 212 -29.74 14.73 -5.22
C ALA A 212 -29.88 13.51 -4.29
N GLY A 213 -29.96 13.79 -2.99
CA GLY A 213 -30.07 12.78 -1.94
C GLY A 213 -28.71 12.26 -1.48
N ALA A 214 -28.71 11.05 -0.91
CA ALA A 214 -27.50 10.42 -0.39
C ALA A 214 -26.50 10.12 -1.53
N ASN A 215 -25.25 10.54 -1.33
CA ASN A 215 -24.18 10.38 -2.30
C ASN A 215 -22.85 10.14 -1.57
N ARG A 216 -21.82 9.78 -2.32
CA ARG A 216 -20.48 9.51 -1.80
C ARG A 216 -19.44 10.09 -2.74
N LEU A 217 -18.34 10.59 -2.20
CA LEU A 217 -17.19 11.03 -3.00
C LEU A 217 -15.97 10.18 -2.68
N GLN A 218 -15.21 9.85 -3.72
CA GLN A 218 -13.89 9.25 -3.62
C GLN A 218 -12.96 9.90 -4.65
N ALA A 219 -11.75 10.25 -4.22
CA ALA A 219 -10.73 10.77 -5.12
C ALA A 219 -9.78 9.64 -5.54
N VAL A 220 -9.41 9.65 -6.81
CA VAL A 220 -8.38 8.80 -7.39
C VAL A 220 -7.27 9.71 -7.90
N ALA A 221 -6.04 9.49 -7.43
CA ALA A 221 -4.87 10.15 -7.96
C ALA A 221 -4.12 9.20 -8.89
N THR A 222 -3.64 9.71 -10.02
CA THR A 222 -2.81 8.97 -10.97
C THR A 222 -1.59 9.80 -11.35
N LEU A 223 -0.41 9.17 -11.34
CA LEU A 223 0.85 9.77 -11.74
C LEU A 223 1.78 8.68 -12.29
N ASN A 224 2.41 8.91 -13.44
CA ASN A 224 3.40 8.00 -14.03
C ASN A 224 2.94 6.52 -14.11
N GLY A 225 1.66 6.28 -14.38
CA GLY A 225 1.08 4.94 -14.52
C GLY A 225 0.78 4.20 -13.22
N VAL A 226 0.99 4.82 -12.05
CA VAL A 226 0.51 4.32 -10.75
C VAL A 226 -0.68 5.14 -10.27
N SER A 227 -1.58 4.50 -9.54
CA SER A 227 -2.78 5.13 -8.98
C SER A 227 -2.95 4.80 -7.50
N ALA A 228 -3.59 5.70 -6.78
CA ALA A 228 -4.01 5.49 -5.40
C ALA A 228 -5.36 6.16 -5.16
N VAL A 229 -6.14 5.64 -4.21
CA VAL A 229 -7.48 6.11 -3.89
C VAL A 229 -7.49 6.75 -2.50
N SER A 230 -8.39 7.72 -2.30
CA SER A 230 -8.69 8.28 -0.99
C SER A 230 -9.62 7.38 -0.20
N GLU A 231 -9.73 7.68 1.09
CA GLU A 231 -10.92 7.36 1.87
C GLU A 231 -12.18 7.93 1.21
N GLN A 232 -13.31 7.31 1.54
CA GLN A 232 -14.61 7.69 1.02
C GLN A 232 -15.28 8.62 2.01
N ILE A 233 -16.04 9.60 1.50
CA ILE A 233 -16.87 10.47 2.34
C ILE A 233 -18.31 10.39 1.89
N ASP A 234 -19.22 10.23 2.85
CA ASP A 234 -20.65 10.26 2.61
C ASP A 234 -21.14 11.71 2.66
N ILE A 235 -22.00 12.07 1.71
CA ILE A 235 -22.55 13.41 1.59
C ILE A 235 -24.06 13.32 1.31
N SER A 236 -24.80 14.38 1.62
CA SER A 236 -26.18 14.54 1.18
C SER A 236 -26.28 15.77 0.31
N VAL A 237 -26.78 15.59 -0.91
CA VAL A 237 -26.99 16.70 -1.84
C VAL A 237 -28.44 17.15 -1.72
N ALA A 238 -28.65 18.44 -1.46
CA ALA A 238 -29.99 19.00 -1.36
C ALA A 238 -30.75 18.76 -2.66
N ASP A 239 -32.00 18.31 -2.53
CA ASP A 239 -32.90 18.26 -3.69
C ASP A 239 -33.33 19.68 -4.01
N THR A 240 -32.92 20.20 -5.17
CA THR A 240 -33.38 21.50 -5.66
C THR A 240 -34.80 21.43 -6.28
N GLY A 241 -35.51 20.31 -6.10
CA GLY A 241 -36.91 20.13 -6.49
C GLY A 241 -37.90 20.89 -5.60
N ALA A 242 -38.49 21.95 -6.19
CA ALA A 242 -39.71 22.66 -5.82
C ALA A 242 -39.70 23.63 -4.61
N ARG A 243 -39.28 24.88 -4.87
CA ARG A 243 -40.11 26.02 -4.44
C ARG A 243 -41.05 26.38 -5.59
N GLN A 244 -42.30 25.91 -5.50
CA GLN A 244 -43.49 26.59 -6.01
C GLN A 244 -44.60 26.39 -4.99
#